data_AF-A0A5J6Q2P3-F1
#
_entry.id   AF-A0A5J6Q2P3-F1
#
_cell.length_a   1.000
_cell.length_b   1.000
_cell.length_c   1.000
_cell.angle_alpha   90.00
_cell.angle_beta   90.00
_cell.angle_gamma   90.00
#
_symmetry.space_group_name_H-M   'P 1'
#
loop_
_entity.id
_entity.type
_entity.pdbx_description
1 polymer ?
#
loop_
_entity_poly.entity_id
_entity_poly.type
_entity_poly.pdbx_seq_one_letter_code
_entity_poly.pdbx_strand_id
1 'polypeptide(L)'
;MPAPEEAATGTLDRLEQEARERGWLLRLQVNRPLGLRSLRLVVLQPTAPGQARLLGELKAWAYPAPAGLQLDTMRVAASAPPGVGDLIWAATFAWSLEATPCRRARLLAIRDDERRHARLVRYFRQRGFQPQRSLGAALWDLPLRMVWGGAGLLMSAPCDGALDLALRRWRKV
;
A
#
# COMPACT_ATOMS: atom_id res chain seq x y z
N MET A 1 -38.82 -1.44 -7.66
CA MET A 1 -37.68 -0.60 -8.06
C MET A 1 -37.38 0.36 -6.90
N PRO A 2 -36.46 0.01 -5.98
CA PRO A 2 -35.89 0.97 -5.03
C PRO A 2 -34.49 1.42 -5.49
N ALA A 3 -34.22 2.71 -5.35
CA ALA A 3 -32.92 3.34 -5.55
C ALA A 3 -31.89 2.82 -4.52
N PRO A 4 -30.59 2.80 -4.86
CA PRO A 4 -29.57 2.14 -4.05
C PRO A 4 -29.23 2.94 -2.80
N GLU A 5 -28.90 2.20 -1.74
CA GLU A 5 -28.28 2.66 -0.50
C GLU A 5 -27.26 3.79 -0.70
N GLU A 6 -27.63 5.03 -0.36
CA GLU A 6 -26.69 6.08 0.04
C GLU A 6 -26.11 5.73 1.42
N ALA A 7 -25.34 4.64 1.50
CA ALA A 7 -24.56 4.29 2.67
C ALA A 7 -23.22 5.04 2.59
N ALA A 8 -22.93 5.81 3.63
CA ALA A 8 -21.68 6.55 3.88
C ALA A 8 -20.51 6.10 2.99
N THR A 9 -20.25 6.83 1.92
CA THR A 9 -19.20 6.51 0.94
C THR A 9 -17.85 6.51 1.66
N GLY A 10 -17.25 5.34 1.83
CA GLY A 10 -15.96 5.21 2.51
C GLY A 10 -14.88 6.03 1.80
N THR A 11 -13.76 6.29 2.48
CA THR A 11 -12.61 6.93 1.83
C THR A 11 -12.15 6.12 0.63
N LEU A 12 -12.24 4.79 0.73
CA LEU A 12 -11.89 3.88 -0.36
C LEU A 12 -12.82 4.04 -1.58
N ASP A 13 -14.13 4.13 -1.36
CA ASP A 13 -15.11 4.30 -2.45
C ASP A 13 -14.92 5.64 -3.16
N ARG A 14 -14.63 6.70 -2.39
CA ARG A 14 -14.31 8.02 -2.93
C ARG A 14 -13.03 8.00 -3.78
N LEU A 15 -11.99 7.30 -3.32
CA LEU A 15 -10.76 7.11 -4.09
C LEU A 15 -11.00 6.32 -5.39
N GLU A 16 -11.88 5.32 -5.36
CA GLU A 16 -12.27 4.58 -6.57
C GLU A 16 -13.02 5.48 -7.56
N GLN A 17 -13.91 6.34 -7.07
CA GLN A 17 -14.62 7.32 -7.90
C GLN A 17 -13.66 8.35 -8.52
N GLU A 18 -12.79 8.97 -7.72
CA GLU A 18 -11.78 9.92 -8.19
C GLU A 18 -10.83 9.29 -9.22
N ALA A 19 -10.46 8.01 -9.04
CA ALA A 19 -9.65 7.28 -10.01
C ALA A 19 -10.40 7.05 -11.32
N ARG A 20 -11.71 6.70 -11.26
CA ARG A 20 -12.56 6.50 -12.45
C ARG A 20 -12.75 7.79 -13.24
N GLU A 21 -12.92 8.92 -12.58
CA GLU A 21 -13.00 10.24 -13.23
C GLU A 21 -11.73 10.57 -14.03
N ARG A 22 -10.57 10.08 -13.58
CA ARG A 22 -9.29 10.21 -14.29
C ARG A 22 -9.07 9.12 -15.35
N GLY A 23 -10.09 8.30 -15.62
CA GLY A 23 -10.02 7.19 -16.57
C GLY A 23 -9.21 6.00 -16.07
N TRP A 24 -9.04 5.84 -14.76
CA TRP A 24 -8.33 4.71 -14.16
C TRP A 24 -9.29 3.80 -13.38
N LEU A 25 -8.92 2.54 -13.25
CA LEU A 25 -9.65 1.56 -12.46
C LEU A 25 -8.79 1.13 -11.28
N LEU A 26 -9.26 1.46 -10.08
CA LEU A 26 -8.73 0.93 -8.84
C LEU A 26 -9.44 -0.39 -8.54
N ARG A 27 -8.68 -1.47 -8.33
CA ARG A 27 -9.21 -2.79 -7.96
C ARG A 27 -8.51 -3.31 -6.73
N LEU A 28 -9.28 -3.65 -5.70
CA LEU A 28 -8.81 -4.31 -4.50
C LEU A 28 -9.30 -5.75 -4.50
N GLN A 29 -8.36 -6.68 -4.41
CA GLN A 29 -8.61 -8.10 -4.20
C GLN A 29 -8.14 -8.46 -2.80
N VAL A 30 -9.08 -8.87 -1.95
CA VAL A 30 -8.80 -9.26 -0.57
C VAL A 30 -9.12 -10.74 -0.39
N ASN A 31 -8.10 -11.54 -0.11
CA ASN A 31 -8.27 -12.95 0.21
C ASN A 31 -8.10 -13.15 1.72
N ARG A 32 -8.86 -14.08 2.33
CA ARG A 32 -8.86 -14.31 3.79
C ARG A 32 -8.48 -15.76 4.16
N PRO A 33 -7.27 -16.24 3.84
CA PRO A 33 -6.86 -17.57 4.29
C PRO A 33 -6.53 -17.57 5.79
N LEU A 34 -7.22 -18.42 6.57
CA LEU A 34 -6.80 -18.85 7.92
C LEU A 34 -6.39 -17.70 8.88
N GLY A 35 -7.24 -16.68 9.04
CA GLY A 35 -7.01 -15.57 9.97
C GLY A 35 -6.06 -14.47 9.46
N LEU A 36 -5.44 -14.67 8.30
CA LEU A 36 -4.68 -13.66 7.57
C LEU A 36 -5.54 -13.05 6.47
N ARG A 37 -5.31 -11.78 6.16
CA ARG A 37 -5.98 -11.06 5.07
C ARG A 37 -4.92 -10.60 4.09
N SER A 38 -4.77 -11.25 2.95
CA SER A 38 -3.91 -10.74 1.89
C SER A 38 -4.68 -9.73 1.05
N LEU A 39 -4.05 -8.59 0.80
CA LEU A 39 -4.52 -7.53 -0.05
C LEU A 39 -3.65 -7.48 -1.30
N ARG A 40 -4.28 -7.54 -2.47
CA ARG A 40 -3.68 -7.14 -3.73
C ARG A 40 -4.46 -5.98 -4.29
N LEU A 41 -3.80 -4.85 -4.44
CA LEU A 41 -4.34 -3.65 -5.02
C LEU A 41 -3.70 -3.43 -6.38
N VAL A 42 -4.51 -3.17 -7.40
CA VAL A 42 -4.03 -2.84 -8.75
C VAL A 42 -4.72 -1.59 -9.27
N VAL A 43 -3.94 -0.75 -9.95
CA VAL A 43 -4.44 0.43 -10.69
C VAL A 43 -4.23 0.15 -12.17
N LEU A 44 -5.32 0.17 -12.91
CA LEU A 44 -5.37 -0.15 -14.34
C LEU A 44 -5.84 1.07 -15.13
N GLN A 45 -5.36 1.23 -16.35
CA GLN A 45 -5.90 2.19 -17.31
C GLN A 45 -6.56 1.41 -18.45
N PRO A 46 -7.88 1.52 -18.65
CA PRO A 46 -8.54 0.97 -19.83
C PRO A 46 -7.95 1.62 -21.10
N THR A 47 -7.50 0.80 -22.05
CA THR A 47 -6.93 1.27 -23.33
C THR A 47 -7.82 0.93 -24.51
N ALA A 48 -8.56 -0.19 -24.43
CA ALA A 48 -9.55 -0.61 -25.40
C ALA A 48 -10.58 -1.52 -24.70
N PRO A 49 -11.74 -1.82 -25.32
CA PRO A 49 -12.67 -2.81 -24.77
C PRO A 49 -11.97 -4.15 -24.48
N GLY A 50 -11.99 -4.58 -23.23
CA GLY A 50 -11.32 -5.81 -22.78
C GLY A 50 -9.79 -5.71 -22.60
N GLN A 51 -9.17 -4.56 -22.87
CA GLN A 51 -7.74 -4.33 -22.66
C GLN A 51 -7.50 -3.24 -21.61
N ALA A 52 -6.64 -3.55 -20.65
CA ALA A 52 -6.23 -2.60 -19.62
C ALA A 52 -4.72 -2.67 -19.40
N ARG A 53 -4.09 -1.51 -19.29
CA ARG A 53 -2.68 -1.35 -18.95
C ARG A 53 -2.52 -1.31 -17.43
N LEU A 54 -1.62 -2.12 -16.88
CA LEU A 54 -1.26 -2.04 -15.47
C LEU A 54 -0.38 -0.80 -15.21
N LEU A 55 -0.91 0.15 -14.44
CA LEU A 55 -0.18 1.36 -14.02
C LEU A 55 0.59 1.11 -12.73
N GLY A 56 0.02 0.35 -11.80
CA GLY A 56 0.73 -0.04 -10.58
C GLY A 56 0.00 -1.12 -9.80
N GLU A 57 0.75 -1.82 -8.95
CA GLU A 57 0.24 -2.82 -8.05
C GLU A 57 0.90 -2.71 -6.66
N LEU A 58 0.15 -3.10 -5.64
CA LEU A 58 0.65 -3.27 -4.29
C LEU A 58 0.13 -4.58 -3.71
N LYS A 59 1.04 -5.32 -3.10
CA LYS A 59 0.75 -6.54 -2.33
C LYS A 59 1.03 -6.27 -0.88
N ALA A 60 0.07 -6.61 -0.05
CA ALA A 60 0.14 -6.48 1.38
C ALA A 60 -0.58 -7.66 2.03
N TRP A 61 -0.36 -7.82 3.32
CA TRP A 61 -1.10 -8.74 4.14
C TRP A 61 -1.32 -8.14 5.51
N ALA A 62 -2.43 -8.51 6.13
CA ALA A 62 -2.84 -8.02 7.42
C ALA A 62 -3.23 -9.19 8.31
N TYR A 63 -2.81 -9.14 9.58
CA TYR A 63 -3.28 -10.03 10.63
C TYR A 63 -4.03 -9.19 11.69
N PRO A 64 -4.91 -9.78 12.51
CA PRO A 64 -5.80 -9.03 13.40
C PRO A 64 -5.05 -8.47 14.63
N ALA A 65 -4.20 -7.47 14.40
CA ALA A 65 -3.45 -6.75 15.41
C ALA A 65 -3.29 -5.27 15.02
N PRO A 66 -3.09 -4.35 15.99
CA PRO A 66 -2.88 -2.93 15.70
C PRO A 66 -1.68 -2.65 14.80
N ALA A 67 -0.60 -3.44 14.89
CA ALA A 67 0.55 -3.37 13.99
C ALA A 67 0.55 -4.48 12.93
N GLY A 68 -0.65 -4.91 12.54
CA GLY A 68 -0.91 -6.09 11.74
C GLY A 68 -0.66 -5.93 10.24
N LEU A 69 -0.57 -4.69 9.73
CA LEU A 69 -0.44 -4.44 8.29
C LEU A 69 1.03 -4.55 7.86
N GLN A 70 1.29 -5.48 6.95
CA GLN A 70 2.61 -5.72 6.36
C GLN A 70 2.54 -5.49 4.85
N LEU A 71 3.39 -4.60 4.36
CA LEU A 71 3.46 -4.19 2.96
C LEU A 71 4.67 -4.89 2.35
N ASP A 72 4.42 -5.74 1.36
CA ASP A 72 5.42 -6.62 0.79
C ASP A 72 6.06 -6.00 -0.45
N THR A 73 5.26 -5.81 -1.49
CA THR A 73 5.75 -5.31 -2.78
C THR A 73 4.86 -4.20 -3.29
N MET A 74 5.47 -3.08 -3.68
CA MET A 74 4.82 -2.03 -4.46
C MET A 74 5.58 -1.84 -5.77
N ARG A 75 4.84 -1.85 -6.88
CA ARG A 75 5.38 -1.62 -8.22
C ARG A 75 4.52 -0.57 -8.93
N VAL A 76 5.17 0.41 -9.54
CA VAL A 76 4.53 1.39 -10.39
C VAL A 76 5.26 1.37 -11.72
N ALA A 77 4.52 1.27 -12.82
CA ALA A 77 5.12 1.24 -14.15
C ALA A 77 5.86 2.57 -14.42
N ALA A 78 7.01 2.52 -15.08
CA ALA A 78 7.76 3.74 -15.43
C ALA A 78 6.97 4.70 -16.31
N SER A 79 6.04 4.16 -17.09
CA SER A 79 5.10 4.90 -17.95
C SER A 79 3.83 5.34 -17.22
N ALA A 80 3.69 5.05 -15.93
CA ALA A 80 2.49 5.41 -15.19
C ALA A 80 2.43 6.94 -15.00
N PRO A 81 1.23 7.54 -15.11
CA PRO A 81 1.06 8.94 -14.77
C PRO A 81 1.52 9.24 -13.33
N PRO A 82 1.93 10.50 -13.04
CA PRO A 82 2.16 10.92 -11.67
C PRO A 82 0.91 10.65 -10.81
N GLY A 83 1.08 10.44 -9.51
CA GLY A 83 -0.02 10.22 -8.58
C GLY A 83 -0.52 8.78 -8.47
N VAL A 84 -0.22 7.86 -9.39
CA VAL A 84 -0.60 6.44 -9.26
C VAL A 84 -0.07 5.83 -7.97
N GLY A 85 1.19 6.15 -7.62
CA GLY A 85 1.76 5.69 -6.34
C GLY A 85 1.02 6.27 -5.13
N ASP A 86 0.62 7.53 -5.18
CA ASP A 86 -0.14 8.21 -4.12
C ASP A 86 -1.53 7.60 -3.94
N LEU A 87 -2.22 7.30 -5.05
CA LEU A 87 -3.50 6.59 -5.05
C LEU A 87 -3.37 5.20 -4.41
N ILE A 88 -2.36 4.42 -4.80
CA ILE A 88 -2.09 3.10 -4.23
C ILE A 88 -1.89 3.20 -2.72
N TRP A 89 -1.09 4.16 -2.25
CA TRP A 89 -0.87 4.39 -0.82
C TRP A 89 -2.16 4.78 -0.10
N ALA A 90 -2.90 5.76 -0.63
CA ALA A 90 -4.13 6.24 -0.03
C ALA A 90 -5.16 5.10 0.11
N ALA A 91 -5.38 4.34 -0.96
CA ALA A 91 -6.33 3.24 -0.97
C ALA A 91 -5.91 2.10 -0.04
N THR A 92 -4.61 1.81 0.06
CA THR A 92 -4.09 0.78 0.99
C THR A 92 -4.34 1.15 2.45
N PHE A 93 -4.07 2.41 2.82
CA PHE A 93 -4.30 2.85 4.21
C PHE A 93 -5.79 3.01 4.52
N ALA A 94 -6.60 3.51 3.57
CA ALA A 94 -8.05 3.57 3.71
C ALA A 94 -8.63 2.17 3.97
N TRP A 95 -8.27 1.18 3.14
CA TRP A 95 -8.66 -0.22 3.38
C TRP A 95 -8.22 -0.72 4.76
N SER A 96 -7.00 -0.39 5.20
CA SER A 96 -6.52 -0.85 6.50
C SER A 96 -7.32 -0.29 7.67
N LEU A 97 -7.74 0.98 7.60
CA LEU A 97 -8.48 1.65 8.67
C LEU A 97 -9.96 1.26 8.67
N GLU A 98 -10.55 1.11 7.48
CA GLU A 98 -11.98 0.82 7.30
C GLU A 98 -12.28 -0.67 7.42
N ALA A 99 -11.45 -1.54 6.85
CA ALA A 99 -11.72 -2.97 6.78
C ALA A 99 -10.99 -3.80 7.84
N THR A 100 -10.01 -3.24 8.57
CA THR A 100 -9.19 -4.00 9.52
C THR A 100 -8.95 -3.25 10.84
N PRO A 101 -8.60 -3.94 11.94
CA PRO A 101 -8.17 -3.29 13.18
C PRO A 101 -6.73 -2.73 13.10
N CYS A 102 -6.06 -2.82 11.95
CA CYS A 102 -4.70 -2.34 11.81
C CYS A 102 -4.67 -0.81 11.91
N ARG A 103 -3.69 -0.29 12.66
CA ARG A 103 -3.41 1.13 12.86
C ARG A 103 -1.97 1.50 12.53
N ARG A 104 -1.09 0.52 12.35
CA ARG A 104 0.29 0.72 11.91
C ARG A 104 0.63 -0.21 10.76
N ALA A 105 1.26 0.38 9.75
CA ALA A 105 1.83 -0.30 8.60
C ALA A 105 3.31 -0.57 8.83
N ARG A 106 3.79 -1.73 8.37
CA ARG A 106 5.20 -2.11 8.36
C ARG A 106 5.63 -2.48 6.96
N LEU A 107 6.87 -2.14 6.62
CA LEU A 107 7.51 -2.57 5.38
C LEU A 107 9.00 -2.80 5.61
N LEU A 108 9.59 -3.65 4.77
CA LEU A 108 11.04 -3.84 4.75
C LEU A 108 11.64 -3.09 3.56
N ALA A 109 12.51 -2.12 3.83
CA ALA A 109 13.38 -1.57 2.80
C ALA A 109 14.59 -2.51 2.64
N ILE A 110 14.49 -3.45 1.70
CA ILE A 110 15.54 -4.44 1.42
C ILE A 110 16.85 -3.72 1.06
N ARG A 111 17.97 -4.24 1.57
CA ARG A 111 19.32 -3.72 1.32
C ARG A 111 20.05 -4.64 0.33
N ASP A 112 19.70 -4.53 -0.94
CA ASP A 112 20.42 -5.23 -2.02
C ASP A 112 21.64 -4.42 -2.51
N ASP A 113 21.46 -3.11 -2.69
CA ASP A 113 22.49 -2.16 -3.13
C ASP A 113 22.37 -0.89 -2.29
N GLU A 114 23.50 -0.32 -1.87
CA GLU A 114 23.52 0.77 -0.90
C GLU A 114 22.92 2.08 -1.47
N ARG A 115 23.13 2.36 -2.75
CA ARG A 115 22.55 3.54 -3.43
C ARG A 115 21.05 3.37 -3.65
N ARG A 116 20.60 2.17 -4.01
CA ARG A 116 19.16 1.85 -4.14
C ARG A 116 18.47 1.88 -2.77
N HIS A 117 19.10 1.34 -1.74
CA HIS A 117 18.60 1.33 -0.38
C HIS A 117 18.40 2.75 0.16
N ALA A 118 19.40 3.63 0.01
CA ALA A 118 19.27 5.02 0.46
C ALA A 118 18.12 5.77 -0.25
N ARG A 119 17.95 5.56 -1.56
CA ARG A 119 16.82 6.14 -2.32
C ARG A 119 15.48 5.61 -1.83
N LEU A 120 15.38 4.31 -1.58
CA LEU A 120 14.16 3.66 -1.13
C LEU A 120 13.77 4.11 0.29
N VAL A 121 14.74 4.18 1.21
CA VAL A 121 14.53 4.70 2.56
C VAL A 121 14.09 6.16 2.51
N ARG A 122 14.70 6.99 1.67
CA ARG A 122 14.27 8.39 1.48
C ARG A 122 12.83 8.47 0.97
N TYR A 123 12.47 7.63 0.00
CA TYR A 123 11.11 7.55 -0.53
C TYR A 123 10.10 7.17 0.57
N PHE A 124 10.36 6.12 1.35
CA PHE A 124 9.45 5.71 2.42
C PHE A 124 9.39 6.72 3.58
N ARG A 125 10.49 7.39 3.92
CA ARG A 125 10.47 8.50 4.89
C ARG A 125 9.56 9.64 4.44
N GLN A 126 9.62 9.99 3.15
CA GLN A 126 8.71 10.96 2.57
C GLN A 126 7.25 10.49 2.61
N ARG A 127 6.97 9.20 2.79
CA ARG A 127 5.62 8.62 2.91
C ARG A 127 5.15 8.46 4.36
N GLY A 128 5.91 8.99 5.33
CA GLY A 128 5.58 8.93 6.75
C GLY A 128 6.13 7.70 7.49
N PHE A 129 6.91 6.85 6.81
CA PHE A 129 7.55 5.71 7.46
C PHE A 129 8.79 6.13 8.23
N GLN A 130 8.88 5.68 9.47
CA GLN A 130 10.04 5.86 10.33
C GLN A 130 10.85 4.58 10.42
N PRO A 131 12.20 4.66 10.40
CA PRO A 131 13.05 3.50 10.60
C PRO A 131 12.88 2.97 12.02
N GLN A 132 12.64 1.67 12.17
CA GLN A 132 12.45 1.04 13.48
C GLN A 132 13.63 0.14 13.85
N ARG A 133 14.00 -0.80 12.98
CA ARG A 133 15.06 -1.79 13.26
C ARG A 133 15.78 -2.16 11.97
N SER A 134 17.10 -2.20 12.01
CA SER A 134 17.89 -2.79 10.92
C SER A 134 17.96 -4.30 11.14
N LEU A 135 17.45 -5.10 10.21
CA LEU A 135 17.59 -6.54 10.18
C LEU A 135 18.87 -6.86 9.41
N GLY A 136 19.92 -7.35 10.08
CA GLY A 136 21.24 -7.44 9.44
C GLY A 136 22.18 -8.51 9.99
N ALA A 137 22.45 -8.53 11.30
CA ALA A 137 23.57 -9.32 11.83
C ALA A 137 23.29 -10.03 13.16
N ALA A 138 22.14 -9.82 13.80
CA ALA A 138 21.83 -10.50 15.05
C ALA A 138 21.19 -11.87 14.78
N LEU A 139 21.61 -12.92 15.49
CA LEU A 139 20.99 -14.25 15.45
C LEU A 139 19.47 -14.20 15.72
N TRP A 140 19.02 -13.22 16.51
CA TRP A 140 17.61 -12.96 16.81
C TRP A 140 16.81 -12.33 15.65
N ASP A 141 17.47 -11.91 14.57
CA ASP A 141 16.80 -11.38 13.37
C ASP A 141 16.36 -12.49 12.41
N LEU A 142 16.79 -13.75 12.61
CA LEU A 142 16.50 -14.89 11.72
C LEU A 142 15.00 -15.17 11.52
N PRO A 143 14.14 -15.17 12.56
CA PRO A 143 12.69 -15.39 12.38
C PRO A 143 12.04 -14.28 11.54
N LEU A 144 12.48 -13.02 11.74
CA LEU A 144 11.98 -11.89 10.95
C LEU A 144 12.51 -11.92 9.52
N ARG A 145 13.74 -12.39 9.31
CA ARG A 145 14.28 -12.63 7.96
C ARG A 145 13.52 -13.72 7.21
N MET A 146 12.97 -14.72 7.89
CA MET A 146 12.07 -15.70 7.26
C MET A 146 10.72 -15.08 6.84
N VAL A 147 10.18 -14.15 7.63
CA VAL A 147 8.91 -13.46 7.31
C VAL A 147 9.07 -12.47 6.15
N TRP A 148 10.19 -11.73 6.11
CA TRP A 148 10.42 -10.66 5.14
C TRP A 148 11.35 -11.05 3.98
N GLY A 149 11.93 -12.26 4.00
CA GLY A 149 12.77 -12.80 2.93
C GLY A 149 14.16 -12.18 2.77
N GLY A 150 14.59 -11.25 3.63
CA GLY A 150 15.87 -10.55 3.44
C GLY A 150 16.37 -9.71 4.62
N ALA A 151 17.58 -9.18 4.47
CA ALA A 151 18.17 -8.17 5.36
C ALA A 151 17.84 -6.76 4.85
N GLY A 152 17.55 -5.83 5.76
CA GLY A 152 17.08 -4.51 5.38
C GLY A 152 16.64 -3.66 6.56
N LEU A 153 16.11 -2.47 6.26
CA LEU A 153 15.61 -1.56 7.29
C LEU A 153 14.10 -1.75 7.43
N LEU A 154 13.67 -2.32 8.56
CA LEU A 154 12.26 -2.39 8.91
C LEU A 154 11.79 -0.98 9.25
N MET A 155 10.76 -0.53 8.54
CA MET A 155 10.15 0.78 8.75
C MET A 155 8.69 0.62 9.12
N SER A 156 8.17 1.55 9.92
CA SER A 156 6.75 1.57 10.28
C SER A 156 6.15 2.97 10.20
N ALA A 157 4.86 3.05 9.87
CA ALA A 157 4.09 4.28 9.83
C ALA A 157 2.73 4.08 10.51
N PRO A 158 2.19 5.09 11.19
CA PRO A 158 0.78 5.07 11.62
C PRO A 158 -0.12 5.26 10.37
N CYS A 159 -1.16 4.43 10.24
CA CYS A 159 -1.98 4.35 9.02
C CYS A 159 -2.78 5.62 8.75
N ASP A 160 -3.26 6.28 9.81
CA ASP A 160 -3.97 7.56 9.77
C ASP A 160 -3.10 8.68 9.20
N GLY A 161 -1.92 8.93 9.78
CA GLY A 161 -1.01 9.96 9.31
C GLY A 161 -0.46 9.68 7.90
N ALA A 162 -0.25 8.40 7.58
CA ALA A 162 0.17 7.98 6.25
C ALA A 162 -0.95 8.14 5.20
N LEU A 163 -2.21 7.89 5.57
CA LEU A 163 -3.39 8.15 4.74
C LEU A 163 -3.51 9.64 4.43
N ASP A 164 -3.46 10.50 5.45
CA ASP A 164 -3.57 11.96 5.27
C ASP A 164 -2.50 12.53 4.35
N LEU A 165 -1.28 12.02 4.46
CA LEU A 165 -0.18 12.42 3.58
C LEU A 165 -0.40 11.93 2.14
N ALA A 166 -0.87 10.70 1.97
CA ALA A 166 -1.16 10.13 0.65
C ALA A 166 -2.32 10.88 -0.03
N LEU A 167 -3.41 11.15 0.67
CA LEU A 167 -4.56 11.91 0.17
C LEU A 167 -4.16 13.32 -0.26
N ARG A 168 -3.37 14.02 0.56
CA ARG A 168 -2.88 15.37 0.24
C ARG A 168 -2.03 15.41 -1.03
N ARG A 169 -1.27 14.34 -1.30
CA ARG A 169 -0.46 14.25 -2.53
C ARG A 169 -1.29 13.85 -3.72
N TRP A 170 -2.18 12.87 -3.56
CA TRP A 170 -3.09 12.42 -4.59
C TRP A 170 -3.92 13.57 -5.18
N ARG A 171 -4.49 14.42 -4.31
CA ARG A 171 -5.31 15.57 -4.73
C ARG A 171 -4.54 16.73 -5.34
N LYS A 172 -3.21 16.75 -5.22
CA LYS A 172 -2.34 17.79 -5.80
C LYS A 172 -1.89 17.45 -7.23
N VAL A 173 -2.09 16.20 -7.64
CA VAL A 173 -1.79 15.71 -8.99
C VAL A 173 -3.06 15.82 -9.83
#